data_AF-A0A2G6DM84-F1
#
_entry.id   AF-A0A2G6DM84-F1
#
_cell.length_a   1.000
_cell.length_b   1.000
_cell.length_c   1.000
_cell.angle_alpha   90.00
_cell.angle_beta   90.00
_cell.angle_gamma   90.00
#
_symmetry.space_group_name_H-M   'P 1'
#
loop_
_entity.id
_entity.type
_entity.pdbx_description
1 polymer ?
#
loop_
_entity_poly.entity_id
_entity_poly.type
_entity_poly.pdbx_seq_one_letter_code
_entity_poly.pdbx_strand_id
1 'polypeptide(L)'
;MLQNGVDPYFAGPGTLPGSFADQVSWVWRYTPAPYGPLSLQLQRGIVLLCGQDPYWSAVAMRSLALVGVALIGIFIPRIASRLGVNAQLAAWFSVLNPFLIIDFVGGAHNDSLMMGLTVFGIWLALVGGWWWLLGAAVIGVGAAIKQPALMAGYAAGMLGVGWHGWRLKPLLKSAGGAIGGVAIAVASFALVSVATGLNFGWYNAVGVPGSVPSLAPSTMSGYAIGGTLDWLGYHAAAAATVTTSQGIWLAASAIVVAILAATIGRTRPVAFLAWAYLVVAVGGPALHSWYLLWGGLFLPMSEPSARVSRIAHWTVVGVLFYAA
;
A
#
# COMPACT_ATOMS: atom_id res chain seq x y z
N MET A 1 8.49 -5.42 21.11
CA MET A 1 8.53 -4.01 21.58
C MET A 1 7.31 -3.70 22.44
N LEU A 2 6.10 -3.76 21.87
CA LEU A 2 4.84 -3.52 22.61
C LEU A 2 4.70 -4.34 23.90
N GLN A 3 5.09 -5.62 23.88
CA GLN A 3 5.04 -6.47 25.07
C GLN A 3 5.98 -6.02 26.20
N ASN A 4 7.05 -5.30 25.87
CA ASN A 4 8.04 -4.76 26.81
C ASN A 4 7.79 -3.28 27.13
N GLY A 5 6.61 -2.74 26.79
CA GLY A 5 6.29 -1.32 27.02
C GLY A 5 7.09 -0.34 26.18
N VAL A 6 7.83 -0.82 25.17
CA VAL A 6 8.61 0.03 24.25
C VAL A 6 7.74 0.39 23.06
N ASP A 7 7.55 1.69 22.84
CA ASP A 7 6.77 2.20 21.70
C ASP A 7 7.57 2.03 20.38
N PRO A 8 7.08 1.20 19.44
CA PRO A 8 7.74 0.95 18.17
C PRO A 8 7.72 2.15 17.21
N TYR A 9 7.02 3.24 17.54
CA TYR A 9 7.01 4.46 16.74
C TYR A 9 8.08 5.49 17.13
N PHE A 10 8.78 5.26 18.25
CA PHE A 10 9.89 6.11 18.70
C PHE A 10 11.21 5.36 18.80
N ALA A 11 11.17 4.03 18.91
CA ALA A 11 12.34 3.18 19.03
C ALA A 11 12.37 2.12 17.93
N GLY A 12 13.58 1.66 17.58
CA GLY A 12 13.78 0.48 16.75
C GLY A 12 13.89 -0.82 17.57
N PRO A 13 13.77 -1.99 16.92
CA PRO A 13 13.87 -3.30 17.58
C PRO A 13 15.18 -3.53 18.35
N GLY A 14 16.28 -2.89 17.95
CA GLY A 14 17.60 -2.96 18.57
C GLY A 14 17.67 -2.40 19.99
N THR A 15 16.61 -1.75 20.47
CA THR A 15 16.47 -1.35 21.88
C THR A 15 16.14 -2.52 22.81
N LEU A 16 15.69 -3.66 22.25
CA LEU A 16 15.43 -4.87 23.00
C LEU A 16 16.68 -5.75 23.05
N PRO A 17 16.96 -6.40 24.19
CA PRO A 17 17.97 -7.46 24.23
C PRO A 17 17.46 -8.74 23.54
N GLY A 18 18.40 -9.54 23.04
CA GLY A 18 18.15 -10.93 22.64
C GLY A 18 17.74 -11.14 21.19
N SER A 19 17.37 -12.40 20.92
CA SER A 19 17.27 -12.98 19.58
C SER A 19 16.27 -12.30 18.65
N PHE A 20 15.25 -11.62 19.15
CA PHE A 20 14.36 -10.83 18.28
C PHE A 20 15.09 -9.67 17.61
N ALA A 21 15.92 -8.93 18.35
CA ALA A 21 16.67 -7.79 17.80
C ALA A 21 17.79 -8.28 16.86
N ASP A 22 18.43 -9.40 17.21
CA ASP A 22 19.54 -9.98 16.45
C ASP A 22 19.13 -10.44 15.04
N GLN A 23 17.86 -10.84 14.87
CA GLN A 23 17.31 -11.31 13.60
C GLN A 23 16.83 -10.15 12.68
N VAL A 24 16.82 -8.91 13.17
CA VAL A 24 16.47 -7.75 12.33
C VAL A 24 17.69 -7.30 11.53
N SER A 25 17.49 -7.12 10.21
CA SER A 25 18.50 -6.57 9.32
C SER A 25 19.05 -5.25 9.85
N TRP A 26 20.37 -5.05 9.72
CA TRP A 26 21.09 -3.94 10.29
C TRP A 26 20.54 -2.56 9.86
N VAL A 27 20.04 -2.44 8.62
CA VAL A 27 19.45 -1.20 8.10
C VAL A 27 18.16 -0.78 8.83
N TRP A 28 17.44 -1.73 9.43
CA TRP A 28 16.14 -1.50 10.09
C TRP A 28 16.20 -1.63 11.61
N ARG A 29 17.33 -2.10 12.16
CA ARG A 29 17.45 -2.44 13.58
C ARG A 29 17.19 -1.26 14.50
N TYR A 30 17.56 -0.06 14.09
CA TYR A 30 17.44 1.17 14.89
C TYR A 30 16.42 2.17 14.34
N THR A 31 15.57 1.76 13.41
CA THR A 31 14.51 2.60 12.86
C THR A 31 13.15 2.27 13.48
N PRO A 32 12.28 3.26 13.74
CA PRO A 32 10.89 3.03 14.11
C PRO A 32 10.12 2.21 13.05
N ALA A 33 9.04 1.54 13.47
CA ALA A 33 8.24 0.70 12.60
C ALA A 33 7.23 1.52 11.76
N PRO A 34 7.32 1.52 10.42
CA PRO A 34 6.41 2.26 9.53
C PRO A 34 5.09 1.52 9.27
N TYR A 35 4.56 0.81 10.27
CA TYR A 35 3.38 -0.04 10.13
C TYR A 35 2.15 0.57 10.81
N GLY A 36 0.97 0.24 10.27
CA GLY A 36 -0.28 0.64 10.88
C GLY A 36 -0.49 -0.03 12.25
N PRO A 37 -1.29 0.59 13.12
CA PRO A 37 -1.42 0.16 14.51
C PRO A 37 -2.04 -1.24 14.67
N LEU A 38 -2.96 -1.64 13.77
CA LEU A 38 -3.53 -2.98 13.78
C LEU A 38 -2.47 -4.03 13.42
N SER A 39 -1.61 -3.74 12.45
CA SER A 39 -0.53 -4.65 12.08
C SER A 39 0.38 -4.95 13.28
N LEU A 40 0.77 -3.92 14.03
CA LEU A 40 1.62 -4.10 15.22
C LEU A 40 0.95 -4.94 16.32
N GLN A 41 -0.35 -4.76 16.54
CA GLN A 41 -1.09 -5.56 17.54
C GLN A 41 -1.33 -7.00 17.07
N LEU A 42 -1.61 -7.23 15.79
CA LEU A 42 -1.70 -8.59 15.25
C LEU A 42 -0.37 -9.33 15.36
N GLN A 43 0.74 -8.65 15.03
CA GLN A 43 2.09 -9.19 15.19
C GLN A 43 2.39 -9.49 16.67
N ARG A 44 2.03 -8.59 17.60
CA ARG A 44 2.14 -8.84 19.04
C ARG A 44 1.36 -10.10 19.44
N GLY A 45 0.12 -10.26 18.97
CA GLY A 45 -0.69 -11.44 19.24
C GLY A 45 -0.01 -12.73 18.78
N ILE A 46 0.56 -12.75 17.58
CA ILE A 46 1.31 -13.90 17.06
C ILE A 46 2.53 -14.21 17.94
N VAL A 47 3.31 -13.19 18.31
CA VAL A 47 4.49 -13.38 19.19
C VAL A 47 4.08 -14.00 20.53
N LEU A 48 2.95 -13.57 21.11
CA LEU A 48 2.43 -14.14 22.36
C LEU A 48 1.97 -15.58 22.18
N LEU A 49 1.25 -15.88 21.09
CA LEU A 49 0.76 -17.23 20.78
C LEU A 49 1.91 -18.22 20.54
N CYS A 50 3.01 -17.76 19.95
CA CYS A 50 4.22 -18.56 19.73
C CYS A 50 5.14 -18.62 20.96
N GLY A 51 4.67 -18.20 22.15
CA GLY A 51 5.46 -18.29 23.38
C GLY A 51 6.70 -17.39 23.39
N GLN A 52 6.70 -16.30 22.60
CA GLN A 52 7.84 -15.41 22.40
C GLN A 52 9.08 -16.10 21.80
N ASP A 53 8.89 -17.18 21.03
CA ASP A 53 9.97 -17.77 20.25
C ASP A 53 10.14 -17.00 18.92
N PRO A 54 11.34 -16.43 18.62
CA PRO A 54 11.53 -15.63 17.41
C PRO A 54 11.34 -16.42 16.11
N TYR A 55 11.77 -17.68 16.07
CA TYR A 55 11.67 -18.51 14.87
C TYR A 55 10.21 -18.82 14.57
N TRP A 56 9.49 -19.36 15.56
CA TRP A 56 8.08 -19.70 15.39
C TRP A 56 7.21 -18.46 15.16
N SER A 57 7.52 -17.35 15.83
CA SER A 57 6.84 -16.07 15.57
C SER A 57 7.03 -15.64 14.11
N ALA A 58 8.26 -15.65 13.59
CA ALA A 58 8.55 -15.27 12.20
C ALA A 58 7.88 -16.21 11.19
N VAL A 59 7.81 -17.51 11.47
CA VAL A 59 7.07 -18.47 10.64
C VAL A 59 5.58 -18.16 10.68
N ALA A 60 5.00 -17.97 11.87
CA ALA A 60 3.58 -17.73 12.07
C ALA A 60 3.10 -16.39 11.50
N MET A 61 3.95 -15.36 11.38
CA MET A 61 3.60 -14.10 10.69
C MET A 61 3.09 -14.32 9.27
N ARG A 62 3.52 -15.40 8.59
CA ARG A 62 3.01 -15.77 7.26
C ARG A 62 1.52 -15.98 7.23
N SER A 63 0.90 -16.39 8.35
CA SER A 63 -0.56 -16.58 8.42
C SER A 63 -1.33 -15.31 8.01
N LEU A 64 -0.87 -14.12 8.45
CA LEU A 64 -1.50 -12.85 8.08
C LEU A 64 -1.39 -12.58 6.57
N ALA A 65 -0.21 -12.85 6.01
CA ALA A 65 0.02 -12.67 4.59
C ALA A 65 -0.81 -13.66 3.76
N LEU A 66 -0.94 -14.92 4.20
CA LEU A 66 -1.77 -15.94 3.56
C LEU A 66 -3.27 -15.60 3.62
N VAL A 67 -3.76 -15.00 4.71
CA VAL A 67 -5.13 -14.47 4.77
C VAL A 67 -5.32 -13.38 3.71
N GLY A 68 -4.36 -12.47 3.57
CA GLY A 68 -4.36 -11.46 2.51
C GLY A 68 -4.45 -12.09 1.10
N VAL A 69 -3.59 -13.07 0.82
CA VAL A 69 -3.58 -13.79 -0.47
C VAL A 69 -4.89 -14.53 -0.72
N ALA A 70 -5.47 -15.17 0.30
CA ALA A 70 -6.75 -15.85 0.19
C ALA A 70 -7.86 -14.86 -0.19
N LEU A 71 -7.93 -13.69 0.47
CA LEU A 71 -8.89 -12.64 0.12
C LEU A 71 -8.69 -12.16 -1.33
N ILE A 72 -7.45 -11.94 -1.75
CA ILE A 72 -7.12 -11.57 -3.14
C ILE A 72 -7.64 -12.65 -4.12
N GLY A 73 -7.28 -13.91 -3.89
CA GLY A 73 -7.65 -15.04 -4.74
C GLY A 73 -9.16 -15.27 -4.85
N ILE A 74 -9.88 -15.01 -3.75
CA ILE A 74 -11.33 -15.12 -3.68
C ILE A 74 -11.99 -13.95 -4.42
N PHE A 75 -11.57 -12.71 -4.18
CA PHE A 75 -12.36 -11.55 -4.57
C PHE A 75 -11.94 -10.90 -5.88
N ILE A 76 -10.69 -11.02 -6.34
CA ILE A 76 -10.26 -10.50 -7.66
C ILE A 76 -11.10 -11.09 -8.82
N PRO A 77 -11.29 -12.42 -8.93
CA PRO A 77 -12.07 -12.99 -10.04
C PRO A 77 -13.56 -12.59 -9.96
N ARG A 78 -14.08 -12.43 -8.74
CA ARG A 78 -15.45 -11.96 -8.50
C ARG A 78 -15.64 -10.50 -8.91
N ILE A 79 -14.66 -9.64 -8.61
CA ILE A 79 -14.63 -8.25 -9.06
C ILE A 79 -14.59 -8.20 -10.59
N ALA A 80 -13.71 -8.98 -11.23
CA ALA A 80 -13.62 -9.05 -12.70
C ALA A 80 -14.97 -9.42 -13.32
N SER A 81 -15.62 -10.46 -12.79
CA SER A 81 -16.94 -10.92 -13.26
C SER A 81 -18.01 -9.82 -13.17
N ARG A 82 -18.05 -9.08 -12.04
CA ARG A 82 -18.99 -7.96 -11.82
C ARG A 82 -18.76 -6.80 -12.78
N LEU A 83 -17.52 -6.63 -13.26
CA LEU A 83 -17.14 -5.57 -14.19
C LEU A 83 -17.19 -6.01 -15.66
N GLY A 84 -17.61 -7.26 -15.95
CA GLY A 84 -17.61 -7.81 -17.31
C GLY A 84 -16.22 -8.12 -17.87
N VAL A 85 -15.20 -8.20 -17.01
CA VAL A 85 -13.81 -8.54 -17.37
C VAL A 85 -13.59 -10.05 -17.20
N ASN A 86 -12.74 -10.66 -18.03
CA ASN A 86 -12.42 -12.09 -17.95
C ASN A 86 -11.84 -12.46 -16.56
N ALA A 87 -12.64 -13.17 -15.77
CA ALA A 87 -12.29 -13.54 -14.40
C ALA A 87 -11.12 -14.53 -14.31
N GLN A 88 -11.02 -15.45 -15.27
CA GLN A 88 -9.93 -16.41 -15.31
C GLN A 88 -8.61 -15.71 -15.61
N LEU A 89 -8.58 -14.82 -16.60
CA LEU A 89 -7.39 -14.03 -16.92
C LEU A 89 -6.99 -13.13 -15.74
N ALA A 90 -7.95 -12.47 -15.09
CA ALA A 90 -7.69 -11.65 -13.91
C ALA A 90 -7.10 -12.47 -12.75
N ALA A 91 -7.60 -13.69 -12.52
CA ALA A 91 -7.06 -14.62 -11.54
C ALA A 91 -5.61 -15.02 -11.86
N TRP A 92 -5.35 -15.43 -13.10
CA TRP A 92 -4.01 -15.81 -13.54
C TRP A 92 -3.02 -14.66 -13.38
N PHE A 93 -3.38 -13.46 -13.83
CA PHE A 93 -2.50 -12.29 -13.78
C PHE A 93 -2.23 -11.79 -12.36
N SER A 94 -3.25 -11.82 -11.49
CA SER A 94 -3.18 -11.16 -10.18
C SER A 94 -2.84 -12.12 -9.05
N VAL A 95 -3.25 -13.39 -9.15
CA VAL A 95 -3.14 -14.39 -8.07
C VAL A 95 -1.97 -15.35 -8.33
N LEU A 96 -1.87 -15.89 -9.54
CA LEU A 96 -0.80 -16.81 -9.95
C LEU A 96 0.44 -16.07 -10.47
N ASN A 97 0.63 -14.84 -10.00
CA ASN A 97 1.74 -13.98 -10.35
C ASN A 97 2.98 -14.37 -9.53
N PRO A 98 4.15 -14.58 -10.16
CA PRO A 98 5.39 -14.87 -9.44
C PRO A 98 5.75 -13.80 -8.39
N PHE A 99 5.42 -12.53 -8.63
CA PHE A 99 5.58 -11.46 -7.63
C PHE A 99 4.78 -11.75 -6.37
N LEU A 100 3.50 -12.06 -6.54
CA LEU A 100 2.64 -12.32 -5.39
C LEU A 100 3.16 -13.52 -4.61
N ILE A 101 3.56 -14.59 -5.30
CA ILE A 101 4.08 -15.79 -4.65
C ILE A 101 5.38 -15.48 -3.90
N ILE A 102 6.34 -14.82 -4.55
CA ILE A 102 7.64 -14.53 -3.92
C ILE A 102 7.46 -13.54 -2.77
N ASP A 103 6.78 -12.42 -3.00
CA ASP A 103 6.69 -11.33 -2.03
C ASP A 103 5.63 -11.60 -0.95
N PHE A 104 4.38 -11.89 -1.33
CA PHE A 104 3.30 -12.04 -0.35
C PHE A 104 3.31 -13.40 0.33
N VAL A 105 3.65 -14.49 -0.35
CA VAL A 105 3.70 -15.83 0.27
C VAL A 105 5.08 -16.11 0.86
N GLY A 106 6.15 -16.02 0.06
CA GLY A 106 7.52 -16.31 0.49
C GLY A 106 8.05 -15.30 1.50
N GLY A 107 8.01 -14.01 1.13
CA GLY A 107 8.49 -12.86 1.89
C GLY A 107 7.58 -12.43 3.05
N ALA A 108 6.36 -12.99 3.15
CA ALA A 108 5.40 -12.69 4.20
C ALA A 108 5.07 -11.19 4.35
N HIS A 109 5.09 -10.43 3.25
CA HIS A 109 4.91 -8.98 3.30
C HIS A 109 3.53 -8.60 3.85
N ASN A 110 3.52 -7.72 4.85
CA ASN A 110 2.32 -7.19 5.50
C ASN A 110 1.35 -6.48 4.51
N ASP A 111 1.89 -5.99 3.40
CA ASP A 111 1.15 -5.45 2.26
C ASP A 111 0.09 -6.42 1.70
N SER A 112 0.30 -7.74 1.83
CA SER A 112 -0.68 -8.75 1.42
C SER A 112 -2.00 -8.61 2.15
N LEU A 113 -1.98 -8.44 3.49
CA LEU A 113 -3.20 -8.29 4.28
C LEU A 113 -3.88 -6.94 4.01
N MET A 114 -3.10 -5.87 3.86
CA MET A 114 -3.60 -4.55 3.42
C MET A 114 -4.36 -4.68 2.09
N MET A 115 -3.74 -5.31 1.09
CA MET A 115 -4.34 -5.47 -0.23
C MET A 115 -5.53 -6.44 -0.22
N GLY A 116 -5.47 -7.53 0.54
CA GLY A 116 -6.59 -8.47 0.69
C GLY A 116 -7.84 -7.81 1.26
N LEU A 117 -7.70 -7.00 2.31
CA LEU A 117 -8.79 -6.20 2.87
C LEU A 117 -9.27 -5.14 1.89
N THR A 118 -8.36 -4.50 1.16
CA THR A 118 -8.70 -3.51 0.12
C THR A 118 -9.54 -4.14 -1.00
N VAL A 119 -9.11 -5.28 -1.53
CA VAL A 119 -9.83 -6.03 -2.56
C VAL A 119 -11.20 -6.47 -2.04
N PHE A 120 -11.28 -7.00 -0.83
CA PHE A 120 -12.56 -7.38 -0.22
C PHE A 120 -13.50 -6.17 -0.05
N GLY A 121 -12.99 -5.03 0.40
CA GLY A 121 -13.77 -3.80 0.53
C GLY A 121 -14.30 -3.27 -0.82
N ILE A 122 -13.51 -3.38 -1.88
CA ILE A 122 -13.96 -3.05 -3.25
C ILE A 122 -15.02 -4.03 -3.74
N TRP A 123 -14.88 -5.33 -3.46
CA TRP A 123 -15.91 -6.30 -3.80
C TRP A 123 -17.23 -6.01 -3.07
N LEU A 124 -17.19 -5.63 -1.79
CA LEU A 124 -18.37 -5.20 -1.02
C LEU A 124 -19.01 -3.96 -1.66
N ALA A 125 -18.22 -2.96 -2.05
CA ALA A 125 -18.75 -1.78 -2.75
C ALA A 125 -19.44 -2.14 -4.07
N LEU A 126 -18.94 -3.16 -4.79
CA LEU A 126 -19.56 -3.70 -6.01
C LEU A 126 -20.80 -4.55 -5.76
N VAL A 127 -21.16 -4.91 -4.52
CA VAL A 127 -22.44 -5.58 -4.22
C VAL A 127 -23.62 -4.63 -4.47
N GLY A 128 -23.40 -3.31 -4.40
CA GLY A 128 -24.43 -2.29 -4.62
C GLY A 128 -25.18 -1.91 -3.34
N GLY A 129 -26.14 -0.99 -3.46
CA GLY A 129 -26.90 -0.49 -2.30
C GLY A 129 -26.01 0.23 -1.29
N TRP A 130 -26.15 -0.09 0.01
CA TRP A 130 -25.38 0.52 1.10
C TRP A 130 -24.07 -0.21 1.42
N TRP A 131 -23.77 -1.32 0.74
CA TRP A 131 -22.58 -2.14 1.02
C TRP A 131 -21.25 -1.42 0.79
N TRP A 132 -21.23 -0.34 0.00
CA TRP A 132 -20.05 0.49 -0.15
C TRP A 132 -19.62 1.19 1.15
N LEU A 133 -20.55 1.45 2.08
CA LEU A 133 -20.20 1.97 3.41
C LEU A 133 -19.35 0.97 4.18
N LEU A 134 -19.79 -0.31 4.21
CA LEU A 134 -19.04 -1.39 4.83
C LEU A 134 -17.72 -1.62 4.10
N GLY A 135 -17.73 -1.57 2.76
CA GLY A 135 -16.52 -1.66 1.95
C GLY A 135 -15.48 -0.59 2.31
N ALA A 136 -15.91 0.67 2.44
CA ALA A 136 -15.06 1.76 2.89
C ALA A 136 -14.52 1.56 4.32
N ALA A 137 -15.35 1.05 5.24
CA ALA A 137 -14.91 0.73 6.60
C ALA A 137 -13.85 -0.38 6.60
N VAL A 138 -14.06 -1.47 5.85
CA VAL A 138 -13.07 -2.55 5.69
C VAL A 138 -11.76 -2.03 5.09
N ILE A 139 -11.84 -1.11 4.13
CA ILE A 139 -10.65 -0.43 3.58
C ILE A 139 -9.92 0.37 4.68
N GLY A 140 -10.65 1.04 5.57
CA GLY A 140 -10.07 1.71 6.74
C GLY A 140 -9.39 0.76 7.73
N VAL A 141 -9.93 -0.45 7.92
CA VAL A 141 -9.24 -1.52 8.66
C VAL A 141 -7.96 -1.96 7.92
N GLY A 142 -8.01 -2.06 6.60
CA GLY A 142 -6.82 -2.26 5.75
C GLY A 142 -5.77 -1.16 5.92
N ALA A 143 -6.21 0.10 6.05
CA ALA A 143 -5.33 1.23 6.32
C ALA A 143 -4.65 1.13 7.69
N ALA A 144 -5.29 0.49 8.67
CA ALA A 144 -4.70 0.19 9.97
C ALA A 144 -3.66 -0.95 9.91
N ILE A 145 -3.60 -1.69 8.80
CA ILE A 145 -2.46 -2.55 8.46
C ILE A 145 -1.36 -1.70 7.83
N LYS A 146 -1.70 -0.93 6.79
CA LYS A 146 -0.80 0.00 6.09
C LYS A 146 -1.60 1.07 5.32
N GLN A 147 -1.21 2.33 5.48
CA GLN A 147 -1.97 3.53 5.11
C GLN A 147 -2.33 3.68 3.62
N PRO A 148 -1.56 3.18 2.63
CA PRO A 148 -1.92 3.30 1.22
C PRO A 148 -3.33 2.80 0.88
N ALA A 149 -3.89 1.85 1.64
CA ALA A 149 -5.27 1.38 1.47
C ALA A 149 -6.31 2.50 1.44
N LEU A 150 -6.10 3.63 2.14
CA LEU A 150 -7.07 4.75 2.21
C LEU A 150 -7.48 5.28 0.83
N MET A 151 -6.60 5.19 -0.18
CA MET A 151 -6.92 5.62 -1.54
C MET A 151 -8.10 4.82 -2.13
N ALA A 152 -8.30 3.56 -1.72
CA ALA A 152 -9.44 2.76 -2.14
C ALA A 152 -10.78 3.27 -1.58
N GLY A 153 -10.78 4.10 -0.53
CA GLY A 153 -11.99 4.73 -0.01
C GLY A 153 -12.69 5.60 -1.06
N TYR A 154 -11.91 6.31 -1.88
CA TYR A 154 -12.42 7.06 -3.03
C TYR A 154 -13.17 6.14 -4.00
N ALA A 155 -12.55 5.02 -4.38
CA ALA A 155 -13.13 4.06 -5.31
C ALA A 155 -14.40 3.41 -4.74
N ALA A 156 -14.41 3.04 -3.45
CA ALA A 156 -15.61 2.50 -2.79
C ALA A 156 -16.78 3.49 -2.84
N GLY A 157 -16.53 4.76 -2.50
CA GLY A 157 -17.54 5.82 -2.59
C GLY A 157 -18.08 6.05 -4.01
N MET A 158 -17.19 6.06 -5.00
CA MET A 158 -17.57 6.19 -6.41
C MET A 158 -18.33 4.97 -6.95
N LEU A 159 -18.00 3.76 -6.50
CA LEU A 159 -18.74 2.54 -6.83
C LEU A 159 -20.15 2.53 -6.24
N GLY A 160 -20.30 3.05 -5.01
CA GLY A 160 -21.58 3.10 -4.31
C GLY A 160 -22.52 4.18 -4.83
N VAL A 161 -22.00 5.38 -5.09
CA VAL A 161 -22.81 6.54 -5.50
C VAL A 161 -22.85 6.70 -7.01
N GLY A 162 -21.74 6.50 -7.71
CA GLY A 162 -21.65 6.69 -9.16
C GLY A 162 -21.45 8.15 -9.59
N TRP A 163 -21.09 8.33 -10.86
CA TRP A 163 -20.92 9.63 -11.49
C TRP A 163 -22.21 10.12 -12.14
N HIS A 164 -22.60 11.36 -11.83
CA HIS A 164 -23.88 11.92 -12.29
C HIS A 164 -23.73 13.14 -13.23
N GLY A 165 -22.51 13.60 -13.50
CA GLY A 165 -22.23 14.70 -14.44
C GLY A 165 -21.78 16.01 -13.79
N TRP A 166 -21.53 17.01 -14.63
CA TRP A 166 -20.82 18.25 -14.27
C TRP A 166 -21.70 19.38 -13.74
N ARG A 167 -23.02 19.26 -13.81
CA ARG A 167 -23.92 20.26 -13.22
C ARG A 167 -23.77 20.24 -11.70
N LEU A 168 -23.93 21.40 -11.04
CA LEU A 168 -23.64 21.56 -9.62
C LEU A 168 -24.28 20.46 -8.73
N LYS A 169 -25.60 20.24 -8.82
CA LYS A 169 -26.29 19.23 -7.99
C LYS A 169 -25.77 17.80 -8.24
N PRO A 170 -25.71 17.29 -9.49
CA PRO A 170 -25.09 15.99 -9.79
C PRO A 170 -23.62 15.85 -9.37
N LEU A 171 -22.84 16.93 -9.55
CA LEU A 171 -21.43 16.98 -9.16
C LEU A 171 -21.30 16.84 -7.64
N LEU A 172 -22.07 17.61 -6.87
CA LEU A 172 -22.08 17.54 -5.41
C LEU A 172 -22.46 16.15 -4.89
N LYS A 173 -23.41 15.46 -5.55
CA LYS A 173 -23.77 14.08 -5.19
C LYS A 173 -22.58 13.13 -5.41
N SER A 174 -21.93 13.20 -6.57
CA SER A 174 -20.79 12.34 -6.91
C SER A 174 -19.58 12.63 -6.02
N ALA A 175 -19.28 13.92 -5.78
CA ALA A 175 -18.24 14.36 -4.86
C ALA A 175 -18.54 13.93 -3.42
N GLY A 176 -19.80 14.01 -2.98
CA GLY A 176 -20.24 13.53 -1.68
C GLY A 176 -20.01 12.02 -1.51
N GLY A 177 -20.23 11.22 -2.56
CA GLY A 177 -19.88 9.80 -2.55
C GLY A 177 -18.38 9.55 -2.41
N ALA A 178 -17.57 10.19 -3.24
CA ALA A 178 -16.11 10.09 -3.18
C ALA A 178 -15.55 10.51 -1.80
N ILE A 179 -15.95 11.67 -1.30
CA ILE A 179 -15.54 12.21 -0.01
C ILE A 179 -16.05 11.30 1.12
N GLY A 180 -17.30 10.86 1.05
CA GLY A 180 -17.90 9.97 2.04
C GLY A 180 -17.16 8.64 2.16
N GLY A 181 -16.78 8.03 1.04
CA GLY A 181 -15.99 6.79 1.04
C GLY A 181 -14.61 6.96 1.68
N VAL A 182 -13.90 8.05 1.36
CA VAL A 182 -12.61 8.38 2.01
C VAL A 182 -12.81 8.68 3.50
N ALA A 183 -13.82 9.47 3.85
CA ALA A 183 -14.10 9.85 5.23
C ALA A 183 -14.41 8.63 6.11
N ILE A 184 -15.19 7.66 5.62
CA ILE A 184 -15.49 6.42 6.34
C ILE A 184 -14.22 5.57 6.52
N ALA A 185 -13.39 5.44 5.48
CA ALA A 185 -12.12 4.72 5.59
C ALA A 185 -11.18 5.37 6.61
N VAL A 186 -11.05 6.69 6.59
CA VAL A 186 -10.27 7.47 7.57
C VAL A 186 -10.84 7.33 8.98
N ALA A 187 -12.17 7.39 9.14
CA ALA A 187 -12.82 7.24 10.45
C ALA A 187 -12.61 5.84 11.02
N SER A 188 -12.75 4.79 10.20
CA SER A 188 -12.48 3.41 10.62
C SER A 188 -11.00 3.20 10.98
N PHE A 189 -10.08 3.76 10.18
CA PHE A 189 -8.65 3.76 10.49
C PHE A 189 -8.35 4.45 11.84
N ALA A 190 -8.90 5.64 12.05
CA ALA A 190 -8.74 6.41 13.28
C ALA A 190 -9.32 5.66 14.49
N LEU A 191 -10.48 5.03 14.35
CA LEU A 191 -11.10 4.25 15.41
C LEU A 191 -10.20 3.08 15.83
N VAL A 192 -9.67 2.31 14.87
CA VAL A 192 -8.73 1.22 15.15
C VAL A 192 -7.44 1.75 15.77
N SER A 193 -6.94 2.89 15.29
CA SER A 193 -5.73 3.55 15.83
C SER A 193 -5.90 3.91 17.31
N VAL A 194 -7.05 4.49 17.70
CA VAL A 194 -7.36 4.81 19.10
C VAL A 194 -7.61 3.54 19.91
N ALA A 195 -8.39 2.59 19.38
CA ALA A 195 -8.76 1.36 20.09
C ALA A 195 -7.54 0.47 20.41
N THR A 196 -6.49 0.52 19.60
CA THR A 196 -5.24 -0.21 19.84
C THR A 196 -4.32 0.46 20.87
N GLY A 197 -4.63 1.69 21.31
CA GLY A 197 -3.80 2.50 22.21
C GLY A 197 -2.56 3.11 21.56
N LEU A 198 -2.36 2.87 20.27
CA LEU A 198 -1.18 3.32 19.51
C LEU A 198 -1.38 4.67 18.82
N ASN A 199 -2.63 5.15 18.76
CA ASN A 199 -3.02 6.45 18.22
C ASN A 199 -2.37 6.68 16.85
N PHE A 200 -1.86 7.89 16.61
CA PHE A 200 -1.26 8.28 15.34
C PHE A 200 0.28 8.26 15.37
N GLY A 201 0.88 7.45 16.26
CA GLY A 201 2.35 7.37 16.39
C GLY A 201 3.05 6.95 15.10
N TRP A 202 2.38 6.21 14.22
CA TRP A 202 2.89 5.83 12.88
C TRP A 202 3.36 7.02 12.05
N TYR A 203 2.84 8.23 12.29
CA TYR A 203 3.29 9.46 11.65
C TYR A 203 4.80 9.69 11.83
N ASN A 204 5.36 9.32 12.99
CA ASN A 204 6.79 9.48 13.27
C ASN A 204 7.68 8.52 12.47
N ALA A 205 7.08 7.48 11.87
CA ALA A 205 7.79 6.44 11.13
C ALA A 205 7.55 6.49 9.61
N VAL A 206 6.66 7.35 9.09
CA VAL A 206 6.31 7.36 7.64
C VAL A 206 7.47 7.66 6.71
N GLY A 207 8.50 8.37 7.21
CA GLY A 207 9.70 8.69 6.45
C GLY A 207 10.72 7.55 6.37
N VAL A 208 10.60 6.54 7.23
CA VAL A 208 11.59 5.44 7.36
C VAL A 208 11.84 4.69 6.04
N PRO A 209 10.81 4.36 5.22
CA PRO A 209 11.09 3.74 3.93
C PRO A 209 12.00 4.58 3.03
N GLY A 210 11.88 5.91 3.07
CA GLY A 210 12.67 6.84 2.26
C GLY A 210 14.06 7.17 2.82
N SER A 211 14.41 6.67 4.01
CA SER A 211 15.70 6.95 4.65
C SER A 211 16.82 5.99 4.25
N VAL A 212 16.50 4.93 3.52
CA VAL A 212 17.47 3.96 2.99
C VAL A 212 17.57 4.08 1.47
N PRO A 213 18.75 3.79 0.89
CA PRO A 213 18.90 3.73 -0.56
C PRO A 213 17.91 2.76 -1.19
N SER A 214 17.28 3.17 -2.29
CA SER A 214 16.36 2.35 -3.06
C SER A 214 16.45 2.70 -4.55
N LEU A 215 15.96 1.81 -5.41
CA LEU A 215 15.80 2.09 -6.85
C LEU A 215 14.61 3.00 -7.18
N ALA A 216 14.01 3.67 -6.19
CA ALA A 216 12.97 4.64 -6.47
C ALA A 216 13.53 5.73 -7.38
N PRO A 217 12.87 6.04 -8.52
CA PRO A 217 13.28 7.12 -9.41
C PRO A 217 13.48 8.45 -8.69
N SER A 218 12.67 8.73 -7.67
CA SER A 218 12.80 9.89 -6.81
C SER A 218 14.14 9.95 -6.07
N THR A 219 14.57 8.83 -5.52
CA THR A 219 15.79 8.71 -4.71
C THR A 219 17.02 8.65 -5.61
N MET A 220 16.96 7.89 -6.71
CA MET A 220 18.07 7.80 -7.68
C MET A 220 18.36 9.14 -8.36
N SER A 221 17.34 9.89 -8.76
CA SER A 221 17.53 11.24 -9.32
C SER A 221 18.13 12.20 -8.29
N GLY A 222 17.71 12.09 -7.02
CA GLY A 222 18.33 12.82 -5.91
C GLY A 222 19.82 12.54 -5.80
N TYR A 223 20.24 11.27 -5.76
CA TYR A 223 21.66 10.91 -5.72
C TYR A 223 22.45 11.37 -6.95
N ALA A 224 21.88 11.26 -8.15
CA ALA A 224 22.55 11.69 -9.37
C ALA A 224 22.82 13.22 -9.37
N ILE A 225 21.80 14.00 -8.98
CA ILE A 225 21.93 15.47 -8.88
C ILE A 225 22.89 15.82 -7.73
N GLY A 226 22.75 15.16 -6.58
CA GLY A 226 23.60 15.35 -5.40
C GLY A 226 25.06 15.11 -5.70
N GLY A 227 25.40 13.97 -6.33
CA GLY A 227 26.78 13.67 -6.72
C GLY A 227 27.36 14.66 -7.72
N THR A 228 26.54 15.20 -8.63
CA THR A 228 26.97 16.25 -9.56
C THR A 228 27.26 17.57 -8.84
N LEU A 229 26.39 17.98 -7.92
CA LEU A 229 26.59 19.20 -7.12
C LEU A 229 27.80 19.08 -6.18
N ASP A 230 27.99 17.92 -5.58
CA ASP A 230 29.12 17.62 -4.71
C ASP A 230 30.46 17.70 -5.48
N TRP A 231 30.50 17.11 -6.68
CA TRP A 231 31.66 17.19 -7.58
C TRP A 231 31.99 18.63 -7.99
N LEU A 232 30.98 19.49 -8.13
CA LEU A 232 31.14 20.91 -8.43
C LEU A 232 31.47 21.78 -7.20
N GLY A 233 31.63 21.19 -6.01
CA GLY A 233 31.96 21.89 -4.76
C GLY A 233 30.76 22.49 -4.01
N TYR A 234 29.52 22.21 -4.44
CA TYR A 234 28.29 22.69 -3.80
C TYR A 234 27.77 21.71 -2.73
N HIS A 235 28.62 21.34 -1.76
CA HIS A 235 28.33 20.32 -0.74
C HIS A 235 27.02 20.57 0.03
N ALA A 236 26.75 21.82 0.41
CA ALA A 236 25.52 22.17 1.14
C ALA A 236 24.25 21.93 0.30
N ALA A 237 24.30 22.22 -1.00
CA ALA A 237 23.18 21.96 -1.90
C ALA A 237 23.02 20.46 -2.18
N ALA A 238 24.14 19.73 -2.33
CA ALA A 238 24.16 18.29 -2.53
C ALA A 238 23.44 17.53 -1.41
N ALA A 239 23.64 17.93 -0.15
CA ALA A 239 23.05 17.28 1.03
C ALA A 239 21.50 17.26 1.03
N ALA A 240 20.85 18.24 0.40
CA ALA A 240 19.39 18.33 0.37
C ALA A 240 18.74 17.62 -0.83
N THR A 241 19.51 17.24 -1.85
CA THR A 241 18.99 16.80 -3.15
C THR A 241 18.07 15.57 -3.09
N VAL A 242 18.38 14.59 -2.24
CA VAL A 242 17.56 13.39 -2.09
C VAL A 242 16.19 13.74 -1.52
N THR A 243 16.15 14.46 -0.40
CA THR A 243 14.90 14.88 0.24
C THR A 243 14.08 15.79 -0.67
N THR A 244 14.74 16.74 -1.36
CA THR A 244 14.06 17.63 -2.32
C THR A 244 13.48 16.85 -3.49
N SER A 245 14.23 15.91 -4.07
CA SER A 245 13.76 15.07 -5.17
C SER A 245 12.57 14.20 -4.75
N GLN A 246 12.66 13.54 -3.59
CA GLN A 246 11.56 12.77 -3.01
C GLN A 246 10.30 13.63 -2.83
N GLY A 247 10.44 14.86 -2.34
CA GLY A 247 9.33 15.81 -2.21
C GLY A 247 8.68 16.19 -3.55
N ILE A 248 9.49 16.48 -4.57
CA ILE A 248 9.01 16.82 -5.92
C ILE A 248 8.23 15.66 -6.54
N TRP A 249 8.78 14.45 -6.48
CA TRP A 249 8.13 13.26 -7.03
C TRP A 249 6.84 12.90 -6.30
N LEU A 250 6.80 13.07 -4.97
CA LEU A 250 5.59 12.87 -4.19
C LEU A 250 4.50 13.89 -4.58
N ALA A 251 4.86 15.16 -4.73
CA ALA A 251 3.93 16.20 -5.17
C ALA A 251 3.42 15.94 -6.59
N ALA A 252 4.30 15.57 -7.52
CA ALA A 252 3.94 15.20 -8.88
C ALA A 252 2.98 13.99 -8.89
N SER A 253 3.26 12.97 -8.08
CA SER A 253 2.41 11.79 -7.93
C SER A 253 1.03 12.14 -7.41
N ALA A 254 0.93 13.01 -6.41
CA ALA A 254 -0.35 13.49 -5.88
C ALA A 254 -1.17 14.23 -6.96
N ILE A 255 -0.52 15.08 -7.78
CA ILE A 255 -1.16 15.75 -8.92
C ILE A 255 -1.67 14.74 -9.93
N VAL A 256 -0.84 13.77 -10.33
CA VAL A 256 -1.24 12.72 -11.28
C VAL A 256 -2.41 11.90 -10.72
N VAL A 257 -2.37 11.50 -9.44
CA VAL A 257 -3.47 10.78 -8.79
C VAL A 257 -4.75 11.63 -8.78
N ALA A 258 -4.67 12.93 -8.49
CA ALA A 258 -5.83 13.83 -8.53
C ALA A 258 -6.42 13.94 -9.95
N ILE A 259 -5.56 14.04 -10.98
CA ILE A 259 -5.98 14.01 -12.38
C ILE A 259 -6.65 12.67 -12.71
N LEU A 260 -6.05 11.54 -12.32
CA LEU A 260 -6.61 10.20 -12.54
C LEU A 260 -7.96 10.05 -11.84
N ALA A 261 -8.14 10.56 -10.61
CA ALA A 261 -9.41 10.55 -9.91
C ALA A 261 -10.46 11.37 -10.66
N ALA A 262 -10.12 12.60 -11.07
CA ALA A 262 -11.02 13.50 -11.76
C ALA A 262 -11.41 13.02 -13.18
N THR A 263 -10.55 12.24 -13.85
CA THR A 263 -10.74 11.80 -15.25
C THR A 263 -11.22 10.35 -15.37
N ILE A 264 -10.45 9.40 -14.82
CA ILE A 264 -10.70 7.96 -14.90
C ILE A 264 -11.53 7.50 -13.70
N GLY A 265 -11.13 7.86 -12.49
CA GLY A 265 -11.70 7.34 -11.24
C GLY A 265 -13.17 7.65 -11.06
N ARG A 266 -13.63 8.78 -11.58
CA ARG A 266 -15.05 9.15 -11.57
C ARG A 266 -15.95 8.13 -12.28
N THR A 267 -15.49 7.45 -13.34
CA THR A 267 -16.32 6.52 -14.13
C THR A 267 -15.82 5.09 -14.09
N ARG A 268 -14.52 4.89 -13.89
CA ARG A 268 -13.85 3.60 -13.79
C ARG A 268 -13.01 3.53 -12.50
N PRO A 269 -13.65 3.54 -11.31
CA PRO A 269 -12.95 3.63 -10.03
C PRO A 269 -11.94 2.50 -9.77
N VAL A 270 -12.21 1.27 -10.24
CA VAL A 270 -11.27 0.14 -10.09
C VAL A 270 -10.05 0.28 -11.01
N ALA A 271 -10.25 0.79 -12.23
CA ALA A 271 -9.13 1.12 -13.13
C ALA A 271 -8.28 2.27 -12.57
N PHE A 272 -8.90 3.24 -11.89
CA PHE A 272 -8.18 4.27 -11.16
C PHE A 272 -7.26 3.67 -10.09
N LEU A 273 -7.72 2.68 -9.31
CA LEU A 273 -6.85 2.05 -8.30
C LEU A 273 -5.62 1.40 -8.92
N ALA A 274 -5.78 0.71 -10.06
CA ALA A 274 -4.66 0.11 -10.77
C ALA A 274 -3.57 1.14 -11.08
N TRP A 275 -3.94 2.26 -11.69
CA TRP A 275 -3.00 3.29 -12.11
C TRP A 275 -2.49 4.15 -10.96
N ALA A 276 -3.37 4.57 -10.06
CA ALA A 276 -3.02 5.44 -8.96
C ALA A 276 -2.05 4.75 -7.98
N TYR A 277 -2.25 3.46 -7.68
CA TYR A 277 -1.29 2.72 -6.84
C TYR A 277 0.07 2.56 -7.53
N LEU A 278 0.12 2.33 -8.85
CA LEU A 278 1.39 2.27 -9.59
C LEU A 278 2.11 3.63 -9.58
N VAL A 279 1.37 4.73 -9.76
CA VAL A 279 1.93 6.09 -9.68
C VAL A 279 2.52 6.34 -8.29
N VAL A 280 1.81 5.99 -7.22
CA VAL A 280 2.30 6.14 -5.84
C VAL A 280 3.49 5.23 -5.56
N ALA A 281 3.47 3.98 -6.04
CA ALA A 281 4.57 3.04 -5.85
C ALA A 281 5.86 3.53 -6.52
N VAL A 282 5.77 4.01 -7.76
CA VAL A 282 6.92 4.46 -8.55
C VAL A 282 7.40 5.85 -8.13
N GLY A 283 6.48 6.77 -7.82
CA GLY A 283 6.83 8.14 -7.43
C GLY A 283 7.03 8.33 -5.92
N GLY A 284 6.89 7.27 -5.13
CA GLY A 284 7.19 7.28 -3.70
C GLY A 284 8.70 7.30 -3.42
N PRO A 285 9.11 7.65 -2.19
CA PRO A 285 10.52 7.77 -1.81
C PRO A 285 11.28 6.43 -1.77
N ALA A 286 10.54 5.32 -1.79
CA ALA A 286 11.08 3.97 -1.84
C ALA A 286 10.28 3.11 -2.80
N LEU A 287 10.97 2.26 -3.56
CA LEU A 287 10.37 1.32 -4.49
C LEU A 287 10.91 -0.08 -4.22
N HIS A 288 10.00 -1.00 -3.94
CA HIS A 288 10.26 -2.43 -3.79
C HIS A 288 9.31 -3.24 -4.68
N SER A 289 9.67 -4.48 -4.99
CA SER A 289 8.90 -5.41 -5.85
C SER A 289 7.42 -5.48 -5.46
N TRP A 290 7.15 -5.64 -4.17
CA TRP A 290 5.79 -5.80 -3.64
C TRP A 290 4.91 -4.55 -3.73
N TYR A 291 5.47 -3.35 -3.92
CA TYR A 291 4.67 -2.13 -4.14
C TYR A 291 3.97 -2.14 -5.50
N LEU A 292 4.54 -2.83 -6.49
CA LEU A 292 3.92 -2.99 -7.80
C LEU A 292 2.65 -3.84 -7.73
N LEU A 293 2.53 -4.73 -6.74
CA LEU A 293 1.33 -5.54 -6.53
C LEU A 293 0.12 -4.68 -6.14
N TRP A 294 0.30 -3.52 -5.52
CA TRP A 294 -0.83 -2.67 -5.11
C TRP A 294 -1.73 -2.30 -6.30
N GLY A 295 -1.12 -1.81 -7.38
CA GLY A 295 -1.84 -1.51 -8.62
C GLY A 295 -1.94 -2.70 -9.56
N GLY A 296 -0.93 -3.58 -9.56
CA GLY A 296 -0.89 -4.79 -10.38
C GLY A 296 -2.10 -5.70 -10.19
N LEU A 297 -2.59 -5.85 -8.95
CA LEU A 297 -3.79 -6.64 -8.65
C LEU A 297 -5.06 -6.15 -9.35
N PHE A 298 -5.16 -4.85 -9.63
CA PHE A 298 -6.32 -4.26 -10.31
C PHE A 298 -6.07 -4.01 -11.80
N LEU A 299 -4.85 -4.21 -12.29
CA LEU A 299 -4.48 -3.88 -13.67
C LEU A 299 -5.37 -4.59 -14.71
N PRO A 300 -5.79 -5.86 -14.56
CA PRO A 300 -6.72 -6.49 -15.52
C PRO A 300 -8.04 -5.74 -15.68
N MET A 301 -8.53 -5.05 -14.64
CA MET A 301 -9.77 -4.28 -14.64
C MET A 301 -9.63 -2.93 -15.37
N SER A 302 -8.38 -2.53 -15.68
CA SER A 302 -8.10 -1.36 -16.51
C SER A 302 -8.09 -1.69 -18.01
N GLU A 303 -8.25 -2.96 -18.39
CA GLU A 303 -8.16 -3.45 -19.78
C GLU A 303 -6.92 -2.91 -20.52
N PRO A 304 -5.71 -3.21 -19.99
CA PRO A 304 -4.48 -2.63 -20.50
C PRO A 304 -4.21 -3.10 -21.93
N SER A 305 -3.68 -2.22 -22.76
CA SER A 305 -3.21 -2.60 -24.09
C SER A 305 -2.13 -3.67 -24.01
N ALA A 306 -1.93 -4.44 -25.10
CA ALA A 306 -0.86 -5.44 -25.17
C ALA A 306 0.54 -4.85 -24.90
N ARG A 307 0.75 -3.58 -25.28
CA ARG A 307 1.99 -2.84 -25.00
C ARG A 307 2.16 -2.60 -23.49
N VAL A 308 1.12 -2.09 -22.82
CA VAL A 308 1.14 -1.86 -21.37
C VAL A 308 1.37 -3.16 -20.62
N SER A 309 0.66 -4.23 -21.01
CA SER A 309 0.85 -5.56 -20.42
C SER A 309 2.29 -6.02 -20.57
N ARG A 310 2.89 -5.89 -21.76
CA ARG A 310 4.28 -6.29 -22.01
C ARG A 310 5.28 -5.47 -21.18
N ILE A 311 5.09 -4.15 -21.10
CA ILE A 311 5.93 -3.28 -20.27
C ILE A 311 5.81 -3.70 -18.80
N ALA A 312 4.60 -3.88 -18.30
CA ALA A 312 4.36 -4.34 -16.94
C ALA A 312 5.10 -5.65 -16.66
N HIS A 313 5.04 -6.63 -17.56
CA HIS A 313 5.77 -7.91 -17.44
C HIS A 313 7.29 -7.73 -17.41
N TRP A 314 7.88 -6.86 -18.25
CA TRP A 314 9.34 -6.66 -18.25
C TRP A 314 9.83 -5.83 -17.07
N THR A 315 9.06 -4.82 -16.63
CA THR A 315 9.33 -4.09 -15.40
C THR A 315 9.30 -5.06 -14.21
N VAL A 316 8.32 -5.97 -14.21
CA VAL A 316 8.20 -7.09 -13.28
C VAL A 316 9.48 -7.95 -13.31
N VAL A 317 9.90 -8.46 -14.47
CA VAL A 317 11.13 -9.26 -14.55
C VAL A 317 12.36 -8.47 -14.04
N GLY A 318 12.53 -7.21 -14.44
CA GLY A 318 13.67 -6.39 -14.03
C GLY A 318 13.73 -6.10 -12.53
N VAL A 319 12.59 -5.84 -11.89
CA VAL A 319 12.54 -5.57 -10.44
C VAL A 319 12.78 -6.83 -9.60
N LEU A 320 12.35 -8.02 -10.07
CA LEU A 320 12.65 -9.28 -9.37
C LEU A 320 14.14 -9.59 -9.35
N PHE A 321 14.86 -9.35 -10.45
CA PHE A 321 16.31 -9.57 -10.49
C PHE A 321 17.09 -8.68 -9.53
N TYR A 322 16.53 -7.52 -9.15
CA TYR A 322 17.13 -6.64 -8.15
C TYR A 322 16.78 -7.03 -6.71
N ALA A 323 15.59 -7.60 -6.49
CA ALA A 323 15.11 -7.98 -5.16
C ALA A 323 15.69 -9.32 -4.65
N ALA A 324 16.33 -10.10 -5.52
CA ALA A 324 17.02 -11.36 -5.22
C ALA A 324 18.49 -11.12 -4.85
#